data_AF-A0A973FER2-F1
#
_entry.id   AF-A0A973FER2-F1
#
_cell.length_a   1.000
_cell.length_b   1.000
_cell.length_c   1.000
_cell.angle_alpha   90.00
_cell.angle_beta   90.00
_cell.angle_gamma   90.00
#
_symmetry.space_group_name_H-M   'P 1'
#
loop_
_entity.id
_entity.type
_entity.pdbx_description
1 polymer ?
#
loop_
_entity_poly.entity_id
_entity_poly.type
_entity_poly.pdbx_seq_one_letter_code
_entity_poly.pdbx_strand_id
1 'polypeptide(L)'
;MRKQLESILGYLETESYLMAYRALTAIEKEYEDPDEWLSIETKTDLDVLHTALRIVIGERSGHLETLRKYAQNTGFYERLAYLLTKKLLGNKMAGQEVDTLMFCEDALSKVRRN
;
A
#
# COMPACT_ATOMS: atom_id res chain seq x y z
N MET A 1 -10.18 6.25 -10.90
CA MET A 1 -9.94 5.65 -9.58
C MET A 1 -10.55 4.27 -9.36
N ARG A 2 -11.88 4.10 -9.14
CA ARG A 2 -12.47 2.79 -8.72
C ARG A 2 -12.08 1.60 -9.60
N LYS A 3 -12.23 1.69 -10.93
CA LYS A 3 -11.84 0.61 -11.86
C LYS A 3 -10.34 0.29 -11.82
N GLN A 4 -9.49 1.31 -11.63
CA GLN A 4 -8.04 1.13 -11.52
C GLN A 4 -7.69 0.42 -10.19
N LEU A 5 -8.38 0.74 -9.09
CA LEU A 5 -8.24 0.04 -7.80
C LEU A 5 -8.73 -1.41 -7.85
N GLU A 6 -9.83 -1.69 -8.56
CA GLU A 6 -10.29 -3.07 -8.82
C GLU A 6 -9.24 -3.88 -9.58
N SER A 7 -8.53 -3.24 -10.52
CA SER A 7 -7.42 -3.86 -11.25
C SER A 7 -6.22 -4.14 -10.34
N ILE A 8 -5.86 -3.19 -9.46
CA ILE A 8 -4.83 -3.38 -8.43
C ILE A 8 -5.18 -4.57 -7.53
N LEU A 9 -6.43 -4.66 -7.05
CA LEU A 9 -6.87 -5.77 -6.21
C LEU A 9 -6.70 -7.11 -6.91
N GLY A 10 -7.09 -7.20 -8.19
CA GLY A 10 -6.89 -8.42 -8.98
C GLY A 10 -5.41 -8.80 -9.13
N TYR A 11 -4.50 -7.81 -9.25
CA TYR A 11 -3.06 -8.08 -9.27
C TYR A 11 -2.53 -8.56 -7.91
N LEU A 12 -3.04 -8.03 -6.80
CA LEU A 12 -2.69 -8.51 -5.47
C LEU A 12 -3.16 -9.95 -5.23
N GLU A 13 -4.35 -10.31 -5.73
CA GLU A 13 -4.88 -11.68 -5.65
C GLU A 13 -4.15 -12.68 -6.53
N THR A 14 -3.52 -12.21 -7.61
CA THR A 14 -2.75 -13.02 -8.57
C THR A 14 -1.23 -13.00 -8.33
N GLU A 15 -0.80 -12.48 -7.19
CA GLU A 15 0.61 -12.27 -6.81
C GLU A 15 1.43 -11.33 -7.73
N SER A 16 0.79 -10.63 -8.67
CA SER A 16 1.45 -9.73 -9.63
C SER A 16 1.67 -8.32 -9.05
N TYR A 17 2.34 -8.23 -7.92
CA TYR A 17 2.57 -6.98 -7.18
C TYR A 17 3.22 -5.87 -8.03
N LEU A 18 4.05 -6.22 -9.01
CA LEU A 18 4.67 -5.27 -9.94
C LEU A 18 3.62 -4.58 -10.84
N MET A 19 2.60 -5.31 -11.28
CA MET A 19 1.50 -4.72 -12.06
C MET A 19 0.64 -3.82 -11.19
N ALA A 20 0.34 -4.24 -9.96
CA ALA A 20 -0.34 -3.40 -8.95
C ALA A 20 0.39 -2.07 -8.73
N TYR A 21 1.72 -2.12 -8.53
CA TYR A 21 2.54 -0.92 -8.34
C TYR A 21 2.51 0.00 -9.55
N ARG A 22 2.70 -0.54 -10.77
CA ARG A 22 2.63 0.25 -12.00
C ARG A 22 1.27 0.90 -12.21
N ALA A 23 0.19 0.17 -11.91
CA ALA A 23 -1.17 0.70 -11.99
C ALA A 23 -1.35 1.85 -10.99
N LEU A 24 -0.86 1.70 -9.75
CA LEU A 24 -0.93 2.76 -8.75
C LEU A 24 -0.11 4.00 -9.14
N THR A 25 1.13 3.84 -9.61
CA THR A 25 1.93 4.96 -10.10
C THR A 25 1.27 5.68 -11.28
N ALA A 26 0.53 4.96 -12.13
CA ALA A 26 -0.24 5.57 -13.21
C ALA A 26 -1.42 6.39 -12.66
N ILE A 27 -2.13 5.88 -11.65
CA ILE A 27 -3.17 6.65 -10.93
C ILE A 27 -2.56 7.95 -10.40
N GLU A 28 -1.47 7.88 -9.62
CA GLU A 28 -0.81 9.07 -9.03
C GLU A 28 -0.39 10.12 -10.07
N LYS A 29 0.14 9.68 -11.23
CA LYS A 29 0.52 10.58 -12.33
C LYS A 29 -0.65 11.26 -13.03
N GLU A 30 -1.82 10.62 -13.07
CA GLU A 30 -3.03 11.25 -13.61
C GLU A 30 -3.52 12.41 -12.71
N TYR A 31 -3.04 12.48 -11.46
CA TYR A 31 -3.34 13.55 -10.51
C TYR A 31 -2.11 14.46 -10.33
N GLU A 32 -1.75 15.23 -11.36
CA GLU A 32 -0.65 16.22 -11.32
C GLU A 32 -0.89 17.38 -10.32
N ASP A 33 -2.12 17.55 -9.83
CA ASP A 33 -2.44 18.47 -8.72
C ASP A 33 -3.38 17.78 -7.70
N PRO A 34 -2.82 16.98 -6.76
CA PRO A 34 -3.62 16.16 -5.85
C PRO A 34 -4.45 17.02 -4.87
N ASP A 35 -4.14 18.31 -4.72
CA ASP A 35 -4.75 19.22 -3.74
C ASP A 35 -6.18 19.65 -4.06
N GLU A 36 -6.68 19.47 -5.28
CA GLU A 36 -8.04 19.90 -5.63
C GLU A 36 -9.15 18.84 -5.48
N TRP A 37 -8.84 17.54 -5.41
CA TRP A 37 -9.89 16.50 -5.61
C TRP A 37 -9.92 15.33 -4.61
N LEU A 38 -8.86 15.10 -3.84
CA LEU A 38 -8.79 13.96 -2.91
C LEU A 38 -8.75 14.43 -1.45
N SER A 39 -9.49 13.73 -0.58
CA SER A 39 -9.38 13.94 0.86
C SER A 39 -7.98 13.60 1.36
N ILE A 40 -7.53 14.26 2.43
CA ILE A 40 -6.24 13.99 3.07
C ILE A 40 -6.10 12.50 3.44
N GLU A 41 -7.20 11.88 3.89
CA GLU A 41 -7.23 10.45 4.20
C GLU A 41 -6.95 9.59 2.96
N THR A 42 -7.61 9.86 1.83
CA THR A 42 -7.40 9.08 0.60
C THR A 42 -5.97 9.23 0.06
N LYS A 43 -5.38 10.42 0.15
CA LYS A 43 -3.96 10.61 -0.20
C LYS A 43 -3.04 9.75 0.67
N THR A 44 -3.28 9.78 1.98
CA THR A 44 -2.49 9.00 2.95
C THR A 44 -2.61 7.50 2.67
N ASP A 45 -3.82 7.00 2.41
CA ASP A 45 -4.05 5.59 2.07
C ASP A 45 -3.32 5.17 0.78
N LEU A 46 -3.28 6.04 -0.24
CA LEU A 46 -2.55 5.78 -1.50
C LEU A 46 -1.03 5.76 -1.28
N ASP A 47 -0.48 6.71 -0.52
CA ASP A 47 0.96 6.75 -0.20
C ASP A 47 1.43 5.50 0.57
N VAL A 48 0.61 5.04 1.53
CA VAL A 48 0.88 3.83 2.29
C VAL A 48 0.80 2.60 1.38
N LEU A 49 -0.20 2.52 0.50
CA LEU A 49 -0.34 1.45 -0.48
C LEU A 49 0.89 1.39 -1.42
N HIS A 50 1.36 2.53 -1.90
CA HIS A 50 2.53 2.63 -2.77
C HIS A 50 3.79 2.14 -2.05
N THR A 51 3.96 2.55 -0.80
CA THR A 51 5.08 2.11 0.05
C THR A 51 5.05 0.60 0.29
N ALA A 52 3.88 0.04 0.62
CA ALA A 52 3.71 -1.40 0.85
C ALA A 52 4.08 -2.21 -0.40
N LEU A 53 3.57 -1.83 -1.57
CA LEU A 53 3.88 -2.48 -2.84
C LEU A 53 5.38 -2.43 -3.18
N ARG A 54 6.04 -1.28 -2.93
CA ARG A 54 7.49 -1.14 -3.15
C ARG A 54 8.29 -2.09 -2.27
N ILE A 55 7.90 -2.27 -1.01
CA ILE A 55 8.57 -3.21 -0.09
C ILE A 55 8.43 -4.65 -0.60
N VAL A 56 7.22 -5.06 -0.99
CA VAL A 56 6.95 -6.41 -1.50
C VAL A 56 7.77 -6.70 -2.77
N ILE A 57 7.75 -5.79 -3.74
CA ILE A 57 8.51 -5.95 -5.00
C ILE A 57 10.00 -6.02 -4.73
N GLY A 58 10.50 -5.09 -3.93
CA GLY A 58 11.92 -4.98 -3.70
C GLY A 58 12.49 -6.23 -3.01
N GLU A 59 11.76 -6.82 -2.06
CA GLU A 59 12.15 -8.09 -1.45
C GLU A 59 12.18 -9.23 -2.49
N ARG A 60 11.12 -9.36 -3.30
CA ARG A 60 11.05 -10.38 -4.36
C ARG A 60 12.11 -10.20 -5.44
N SER A 61 12.63 -8.97 -5.63
CA SER A 61 13.68 -8.66 -6.62
C SER A 61 15.12 -8.81 -6.11
N GLY A 62 15.33 -9.08 -4.81
CA GLY A 62 16.66 -9.27 -4.23
C GLY A 62 17.49 -8.00 -4.01
N HIS A 63 16.89 -6.81 -4.12
CA HIS A 63 17.55 -5.54 -3.79
C HIS A 63 17.57 -5.31 -2.26
N LEU A 64 18.44 -6.04 -1.58
CA LEU A 64 18.36 -6.34 -0.15
C LEU A 64 18.76 -5.20 0.82
N GLU A 65 19.61 -4.25 0.43
CA GLU A 65 20.32 -3.42 1.43
C GLU A 65 19.46 -2.37 2.13
N THR A 66 18.42 -1.83 1.46
CA THR A 66 17.45 -0.91 2.09
C THR A 66 16.21 -1.65 2.60
N LEU A 67 15.96 -2.87 2.11
CA LEU A 67 14.74 -3.63 2.37
C LEU A 67 14.87 -4.65 3.48
N ARG A 68 16.07 -5.13 3.82
CA ARG A 68 16.29 -6.12 4.90
C ARG A 68 15.69 -5.74 6.26
N LYS A 69 15.52 -4.43 6.56
CA LYS A 69 14.84 -3.96 7.79
C LYS A 69 13.31 -4.13 7.76
N TYR A 70 12.70 -4.22 6.58
CA TYR A 70 11.25 -4.34 6.35
C TYR A 70 10.84 -5.71 5.74
N ALA A 71 11.79 -6.40 5.12
CA ALA A 71 11.69 -7.69 4.43
C ALA A 71 11.14 -8.85 5.27
N GLN A 72 11.46 -8.88 6.57
CA GLN A 72 10.94 -9.89 7.49
C GLN A 72 9.40 -9.84 7.63
N ASN A 73 8.79 -8.73 7.18
CA ASN A 73 7.38 -8.45 7.28
C ASN A 73 6.70 -8.38 5.90
N THR A 74 7.26 -8.98 4.84
CA THR A 74 6.67 -8.93 3.49
C THR A 74 5.19 -9.35 3.49
N GLY A 75 4.82 -10.41 4.21
CA GLY A 75 3.42 -10.83 4.36
C GLY A 75 2.52 -9.80 5.07
N PHE A 76 3.07 -8.98 5.97
CA PHE A 76 2.34 -7.84 6.55
C PHE A 76 2.04 -6.78 5.50
N TYR A 77 3.03 -6.41 4.67
CA TYR A 77 2.84 -5.42 3.62
C TYR A 77 1.94 -5.90 2.48
N GLU A 78 1.99 -7.19 2.14
CA GLU A 78 1.04 -7.82 1.21
C GLU A 78 -0.40 -7.71 1.75
N ARG A 79 -0.61 -8.07 3.02
CA ARG A 79 -1.92 -7.94 3.68
C ARG A 79 -2.37 -6.49 3.78
N LEU A 80 -1.48 -5.57 4.12
CA LEU A 80 -1.78 -4.14 4.22
C LEU A 80 -2.16 -3.56 2.85
N ALA A 81 -1.42 -3.88 1.79
CA ALA A 81 -1.73 -3.45 0.43
C ALA A 81 -3.11 -3.96 -0.03
N TYR A 82 -3.41 -5.23 0.29
CA TYR A 82 -4.71 -5.84 -0.02
C TYR A 82 -5.88 -5.13 0.69
N LEU A 83 -5.75 -4.91 2.00
CA LEU A 83 -6.78 -4.27 2.80
C LEU A 83 -6.96 -2.79 2.45
N LEU A 84 -5.87 -2.06 2.19
CA LEU A 84 -5.92 -0.67 1.71
C LEU A 84 -6.66 -0.54 0.39
N THR A 85 -6.36 -1.43 -0.57
CA THR A 85 -7.06 -1.43 -1.86
C THR A 85 -8.56 -1.67 -1.66
N LYS A 86 -8.94 -2.59 -0.76
CA LYS A 86 -10.34 -2.82 -0.39
C LYS A 86 -10.99 -1.62 0.32
N LYS A 87 -10.28 -0.96 1.24
CA LYS A 87 -10.73 0.27 1.91
C LYS A 87 -11.05 1.36 0.89
N LEU A 88 -10.13 1.61 -0.04
CA LEU A 88 -10.28 2.58 -1.13
C LEU A 88 -11.43 2.24 -2.10
N LEU A 89 -11.83 0.97 -2.20
CA LEU A 89 -13.03 0.52 -2.92
C LEU A 89 -14.34 0.66 -2.13
N GLY A 90 -14.28 1.17 -0.90
CA GLY A 90 -15.43 1.40 -0.03
C GLY A 90 -15.76 0.24 0.92
N ASN A 91 -14.86 -0.73 1.09
CA ASN A 91 -15.07 -1.82 2.05
C ASN A 91 -14.81 -1.34 3.49
N LYS A 92 -15.90 -1.14 4.25
CA LYS A 92 -15.83 -0.64 5.63
C LYS A 92 -15.12 -1.57 6.62
N MET A 93 -15.23 -2.90 6.45
CA MET A 93 -14.54 -3.85 7.34
C MET A 93 -13.04 -3.83 7.11
N ALA A 94 -12.63 -3.78 5.83
CA ALA A 94 -11.22 -3.63 5.49
C ALA A 94 -10.65 -2.32 6.06
N GLY A 95 -11.43 -1.24 6.08
CA GLY A 95 -11.04 0.03 6.71
C GLY A 95 -10.62 -0.12 8.17
N GLN A 96 -11.42 -0.81 8.98
CA GLN A 96 -11.11 -1.01 10.41
C GLN A 96 -9.83 -1.83 10.62
N GLU A 97 -9.59 -2.84 9.78
CA GLU A 97 -8.37 -3.64 9.84
C GLU A 97 -7.14 -2.82 9.39
N VAL A 98 -7.27 -1.99 8.35
CA VAL A 98 -6.21 -1.07 7.91
C VAL A 98 -5.80 -0.14 9.04
N ASP A 99 -6.77 0.53 9.65
CA ASP A 99 -6.49 1.54 10.69
C ASP A 99 -5.76 0.88 11.88
N THR A 100 -6.16 -0.35 12.23
CA THR A 100 -5.48 -1.15 13.26
C THR A 100 -4.05 -1.51 12.86
N LEU A 101 -3.83 -1.99 11.63
CA LEU A 101 -2.52 -2.40 11.14
C LEU A 101 -1.56 -1.21 10.99
N MET A 102 -2.05 -0.06 10.51
CA MET A 102 -1.29 1.18 10.44
C MET A 102 -0.92 1.70 11.82
N PHE A 103 -1.82 1.64 12.80
CA PHE A 103 -1.51 1.99 14.18
C PHE A 103 -0.41 1.10 14.77
N CYS A 104 -0.47 -0.21 14.52
CA CYS A 104 0.57 -1.15 14.96
C CYS A 104 1.94 -0.87 14.28
N GLU A 105 1.95 -0.50 13.01
CA GLU A 105 3.17 -0.13 12.29
C GLU A 105 3.82 1.12 12.89
N ASP A 106 3.05 2.17 13.13
CA ASP A 106 3.53 3.42 13.72
C ASP A 106 4.09 3.19 15.14
N ALA A 107 3.39 2.42 15.97
CA ALA A 107 3.86 2.05 17.31
C ALA A 107 5.17 1.25 17.27
N LEU A 108 5.29 0.26 16.38
CA LEU A 108 6.51 -0.54 16.22
C LEU A 108 7.67 0.28 15.63
N SER A 109 7.39 1.23 14.73
CA SER A 109 8.40 2.10 14.14
C SER A 109 9.01 3.05 15.17
N LYS A 110 8.19 3.56 16.10
CA LYS A 110 8.63 4.43 17.22
C LYS A 110 9.49 3.68 18.23
N VAL A 111 9.13 2.44 18.57
CA VAL A 111 9.93 1.60 19.48
C VAL A 111 11.28 1.23 18.87
N ARG A 112 11.39 1.05 17.55
CA ARG A 112 12.64 0.73 16.84
C ARG A 112 13.60 1.91 16.65
N ARG A 113 13.13 3.15 16.86
CA ARG A 113 13.94 4.38 16.75
C ARG A 113 14.59 4.78 18.08
N ASN A 114 14.11 4.22 19.19
CA ASN A 114 14.72 4.33 20.52
C ASN A 114 15.63 3.12 20.80
#